data_AF-A0A0G0MLL2-F1
#
_entry.id   AF-A0A0G0MLL2-F1
#
_cell.length_a   1.000
_cell.length_b   1.000
_cell.length_c   1.000
_cell.angle_alpha   90.00
_cell.angle_beta   90.00
_cell.angle_gamma   90.00
#
_symmetry.space_group_name_H-M   'P 1'
#
loop_
_entity.id
_entity.type
_entity.pdbx_description
1 polymer ?
#
loop_
_entity_poly.entity_id
_entity_poly.type
_entity_poly.pdbx_seq_one_letter_code
_entity_poly.pdbx_strand_id
1 'polypeptide(L)'
;MLYFFYGEECPHCHHMMSIIDELIQEGKVIEKKETWHNEENAHQFEKADNEKCGGVPFFVNTDSGQSICGATTEERVRAWANGEVLTD
;
A
#
# COMPACT_ATOMS: atom_id res chain seq x y z
N MET A 1 6.38 7.37 -7.06
CA MET A 1 5.45 7.65 -5.93
C MET A 1 5.03 6.37 -5.25
N LEU A 2 4.91 6.37 -3.92
CA LEU A 2 4.46 5.24 -3.10
C LEU A 2 3.03 5.48 -2.60
N TYR A 3 2.13 4.52 -2.85
CA TYR A 3 0.75 4.55 -2.38
C TYR A 3 0.44 3.36 -1.48
N PHE A 4 -0.24 3.62 -0.37
CA PHE A 4 -0.80 2.61 0.52
C PHE A 4 -2.31 2.79 0.62
N PHE A 5 -3.06 1.89 -0.01
CA PHE A 5 -4.51 1.87 0.05
C PHE A 5 -4.99 1.00 1.22
N TYR A 6 -5.91 1.54 2.01
CA TYR A 6 -6.44 0.89 3.21
C TYR A 6 -7.94 1.16 3.38
N GLY A 7 -8.59 0.36 4.24
CA GLY A 7 -9.92 0.66 4.77
C GLY A 7 -9.81 1.04 6.23
N GLU A 8 -10.58 2.02 6.69
CA GLU A 8 -10.56 2.48 8.09
C GLU A 8 -10.87 1.34 9.08
N GLU A 9 -11.81 0.45 8.76
CA GLU A 9 -12.18 -0.66 9.65
C GLU A 9 -11.47 -1.99 9.32
N CYS A 10 -10.46 -1.98 8.43
CA CYS A 10 -9.73 -3.16 7.99
C CYS A 10 -8.67 -3.60 9.02
N PRO A 11 -8.83 -4.76 9.70
CA PRO A 11 -7.88 -5.19 10.74
C PRO A 11 -6.47 -5.48 10.19
N HIS A 12 -6.39 -6.04 8.97
CA HIS A 12 -5.12 -6.29 8.30
C HIS A 12 -4.39 -4.99 7.92
N CYS A 13 -5.15 -3.93 7.63
CA CYS A 13 -4.60 -2.64 7.28
C CYS A 13 -4.00 -1.95 8.51
N HIS A 14 -4.63 -2.05 9.68
CA HIS A 14 -4.07 -1.55 10.94
C HIS A 14 -2.71 -2.16 11.27
N HIS A 15 -2.51 -3.45 11.01
CA HIS A 15 -1.20 -4.07 11.20
C HIS A 15 -0.13 -3.46 10.29
N MET A 16 -0.50 -3.15 9.04
CA MET A 16 0.43 -2.56 8.07
C MET A 16 0.66 -1.07 8.28
N MET A 17 -0.29 -0.34 8.87
CA MET A 17 -0.15 1.09 9.15
C MET A 17 1.08 1.40 10.00
N SER A 18 1.38 0.61 11.02
CA SER A 18 2.56 0.82 11.87
C SER A 18 3.86 0.83 11.05
N ILE A 19 3.99 -0.09 10.10
CA ILE A 19 5.17 -0.19 9.22
C ILE A 19 5.23 1.00 8.25
N ILE A 20 4.08 1.40 7.71
CA ILE A 20 3.98 2.57 6.82
C ILE A 20 4.35 3.85 7.57
N ASP A 21 3.87 4.02 8.80
CA ASP A 21 4.18 5.18 9.63
C ASP A 21 5.66 5.25 9.97
N GLU A 22 6.29 4.12 10.27
CA GLU A 22 7.75 4.04 10.47
C GLU A 22 8.53 4.45 9.20
N LEU A 23 8.16 3.93 8.03
CA LEU A 23 8.77 4.33 6.76
C LEU A 23 8.62 5.82 6.46
N ILE A 24 7.46 6.41 6.80
CA ILE A 24 7.24 7.86 6.67
C ILE A 24 8.15 8.63 7.63
N GLN A 25 8.31 8.17 8.87
CA GLN A 25 9.23 8.77 9.84
C GLN A 25 10.69 8.68 9.38
N GLU A 26 11.07 7.61 8.68
CA GLU A 26 12.39 7.44 8.04
C GLU A 26 12.58 8.32 6.79
N GLY A 27 11.55 9.06 6.37
CA GLY A 27 11.62 10.02 5.27
C GLY A 27 11.08 9.53 3.93
N LYS A 28 10.42 8.36 3.88
CA LYS A 28 9.71 7.93 2.67
C LYS A 28 8.46 8.78 2.46
N VAL A 29 8.25 9.21 1.21
CA VAL A 29 7.02 9.91 0.82
C VAL A 29 5.98 8.85 0.42
N ILE A 30 5.10 8.49 1.34
CA ILE A 30 4.03 7.51 1.14
C ILE A 30 2.67 8.19 1.32
N GLU A 31 1.82 8.09 0.30
CA GLU A 31 0.43 8.55 0.38
C GLU A 31 -0.47 7.43 0.91
N LYS A 32 -1.03 7.64 2.09
CA LYS A 32 -2.06 6.77 2.67
C LYS A 32 -3.43 7.15 2.11
N LYS A 33 -4.11 6.23 1.44
CA LYS A 33 -5.42 6.44 0.80
C LYS A 33 -6.46 5.51 1.40
N GLU A 34 -7.33 6.06 2.24
CA GLU A 34 -8.51 5.36 2.77
C GLU A 34 -9.51 5.18 1.64
N THR A 35 -10.06 3.99 1.41
CA THR A 35 -10.90 3.69 0.24
C THR A 35 -12.35 3.33 0.57
N TRP A 36 -12.72 3.08 1.82
CA TRP A 36 -14.08 2.65 2.16
C TRP A 36 -15.02 3.83 2.41
N HIS A 37 -14.50 4.96 2.88
CA HIS A 37 -15.26 6.18 3.18
C HIS A 37 -14.84 7.38 2.34
N ASN A 38 -13.94 7.19 1.38
CA ASN A 38 -13.50 8.22 0.43
C ASN A 38 -13.61 7.72 -1.01
N GLU A 39 -14.64 8.21 -1.71
CA GLU A 39 -14.97 7.82 -3.09
C GLU A 39 -13.86 8.15 -4.10
N GLU A 40 -13.16 9.26 -3.92
CA GLU A 40 -12.05 9.65 -4.81
C GLU A 40 -10.90 8.64 -4.70
N ASN A 41 -10.52 8.29 -3.47
CA ASN A 41 -9.49 7.28 -3.22
C ASN A 41 -9.95 5.89 -3.65
N ALA A 42 -11.23 5.54 -3.50
CA ALA A 42 -11.79 4.28 -3.99
C ALA A 42 -11.61 4.14 -5.51
N HIS A 43 -11.91 5.20 -6.27
CA HIS A 43 -11.72 5.21 -7.71
C HIS A 43 -10.22 5.22 -8.11
N GLN A 44 -9.35 5.86 -7.32
CA GLN A 44 -7.89 5.74 -7.52
C GLN A 44 -7.40 4.31 -7.26
N PHE A 45 -7.93 3.65 -6.22
CA PHE A 45 -7.66 2.26 -5.90
C PHE A 45 -8.09 1.32 -7.03
N GLU A 46 -9.32 1.42 -7.51
CA GLU A 46 -9.83 0.59 -8.61
C GLU A 46 -8.94 0.66 -9.86
N LYS A 47 -8.49 1.87 -10.22
CA LYS A 47 -7.58 2.07 -11.35
C LYS A 47 -6.20 1.48 -11.12
N ALA A 48 -5.67 1.59 -9.91
CA ALA A 48 -4.35 1.09 -9.56
C ALA A 48 -4.34 -0.44 -9.41
N ASP A 49 -5.38 -1.00 -8.81
CA ASP A 49 -5.60 -2.43 -8.63
C ASP A 49 -5.85 -3.11 -9.97
N ASN A 50 -6.72 -2.52 -10.82
CA ASN A 50 -7.10 -3.06 -12.12
C ASN A 50 -7.47 -4.55 -12.01
N GLU A 51 -8.30 -4.89 -11.02
CA GLU A 51 -8.80 -6.23 -10.71
C GLU A 51 -7.72 -7.28 -10.36
N LYS A 52 -6.51 -6.86 -9.98
CA LYS A 52 -5.41 -7.79 -9.66
C LYS A 52 -5.49 -8.36 -8.25
N CYS A 53 -5.74 -7.53 -7.25
CA CYS A 53 -5.81 -7.91 -5.84
C CYS A 53 -7.26 -7.93 -5.32
N GLY A 54 -8.10 -6.98 -5.75
CA GLY A 54 -9.50 -6.90 -5.37
C GLY A 54 -9.78 -6.50 -3.91
N GLY A 55 -8.76 -6.04 -3.18
CA GLY A 55 -8.93 -5.66 -1.77
C GLY A 55 -7.74 -4.91 -1.17
N VAL A 56 -7.93 -4.50 0.09
CA VAL A 56 -6.94 -3.79 0.91
C VAL A 56 -6.43 -4.70 2.05
N PRO A 57 -5.20 -4.49 2.57
CA PRO A 57 -4.26 -3.45 2.19
C PRO A 57 -3.62 -3.67 0.81
N PHE A 58 -3.38 -2.60 0.07
CA PHE A 58 -2.76 -2.66 -1.26
C PHE A 58 -1.67 -1.60 -1.39
N PHE A 59 -0.51 -2.01 -1.90
CA PHE A 59 0.68 -1.18 -1.98
C PHE A 59 1.09 -1.01 -3.43
N VAL A 60 1.38 0.21 -3.87
CA VAL A 60 1.78 0.51 -5.25
C VAL A 60 3.01 1.42 -5.26
N ASN A 61 4.10 0.93 -5.83
CA ASN A 61 5.28 1.73 -6.12
C ASN A 61 5.28 2.03 -7.62
N THR A 62 4.92 3.26 -7.99
CA THR A 62 4.87 3.67 -9.39
C THR A 62 6.23 3.87 -10.03
N ASP A 63 7.30 4.01 -9.24
CA ASP A 63 8.65 4.19 -9.76
C ASP A 63 9.28 2.85 -10.18
N SER A 64 9.05 1.79 -9.39
CA SER A 64 9.53 0.43 -9.70
C SER A 64 8.51 -0.43 -10.44
N GLY A 65 7.24 -0.01 -10.48
CA GLY A 65 6.11 -0.80 -11.02
C GLY A 65 5.71 -1.98 -10.13
N GLN A 66 6.24 -2.09 -8.91
CA GLN A 66 5.96 -3.18 -7.98
C GLN A 66 4.67 -2.92 -7.18
N SER A 67 3.94 -3.99 -6.88
CA SER A 67 2.74 -3.94 -6.04
C SER A 67 2.67 -5.11 -5.08
N ILE A 68 2.05 -4.92 -3.92
CA ILE A 68 1.77 -5.97 -2.93
C ILE A 68 0.27 -6.04 -2.69
N CYS A 69 -0.30 -7.24 -2.82
CA CYS A 69 -1.67 -7.54 -2.42
C CYS A 69 -1.70 -8.05 -0.97
N GLY A 70 -2.51 -7.45 -0.12
CA GLY A 70 -2.76 -7.93 1.24
C GLY A 70 -1.63 -7.65 2.24
N ALA A 71 -1.86 -8.05 3.49
CA ALA A 71 -0.87 -7.89 4.54
C ALA A 71 0.33 -8.83 4.32
N THR A 72 1.52 -8.36 4.65
CA THR A 72 2.78 -9.08 4.43
C THR A 72 3.81 -8.75 5.52
N THR A 73 5.06 -9.21 5.35
CA THR A 73 6.15 -8.93 6.28
C THR A 73 6.70 -7.52 6.11
N GLU A 74 7.23 -6.95 7.20
CA GLU A 74 7.92 -5.66 7.17
C GLU A 74 9.04 -5.61 6.14
N GLU A 75 9.84 -6.68 6.04
CA GLU A 75 10.91 -6.82 5.04
C GLU A 75 10.37 -6.60 3.61
N ARG A 76 9.24 -7.22 3.26
CA ARG A 76 8.65 -7.06 1.93
C ARG A 76 8.12 -5.65 1.69
N VAL A 77 7.53 -5.01 2.71
CA VAL A 77 7.06 -3.61 2.61
C VAL A 77 8.26 -2.65 2.45
N ARG A 78 9.36 -2.89 3.16
CA ARG A 78 10.60 -2.10 3.02
C ARG A 78 11.22 -2.27 1.63
N ALA A 79 11.32 -3.51 1.14
CA ALA A 79 11.78 -3.80 -0.22
C ALA A 79 10.94 -3.08 -1.27
N TRP A 80 9.61 -3.11 -1.12
CA TRP A 80 8.67 -2.35 -1.96
C TRP A 80 8.94 -0.84 -1.91
N ALA A 81 9.10 -0.27 -0.72
CA ALA A 81 9.39 1.16 -0.54
C ALA A 81 10.78 1.58 -1.05
N ASN A 82 11.70 0.62 -1.22
CA ASN A 82 13.02 0.82 -1.83
C ASN A 82 13.02 0.61 -3.35
N GLY A 83 11.92 0.13 -3.93
CA GLY A 83 11.81 -0.17 -5.36
C GLY A 83 12.56 -1.45 -5.77
N GLU A 84 12.81 -2.34 -4.81
CA GLU A 84 13.43 -3.64 -5.06
C GLU A 84 12.46 -4.57 -5.80
N VAL A 85 13.00 -5.54 -6.55
CA VAL A 85 12.19 -6.57 -7.21
C VAL A 85 11.66 -7.51 -6.13
N LEU A 86 10.34 -7.60 -6.02
CA LEU A 86 9.70 -8.48 -5.05
C LEU A 86 9.74 -9.92 -5.56
N THR A 87 10.40 -10.80 -4.83
CA THR A 87 10.38 -12.25 -5.07
C THR A 87 9.37 -12.90 -4.11
N ASP A 88 8.62 -13.88 -4.60
CA ASP A 88 7.66 -14.64 -3.78
C ASP A 88 8.32 -15.67 -2.85
#